data_AF-A0A7S4R1K1-F1
#
_entry.id   AF-A0A7S4R1K1-F1
#
_cell.length_a   1.000
_cell.length_b   1.000
_cell.length_c   1.000
_cell.angle_alpha   90.00
_cell.angle_beta   90.00
_cell.angle_gamma   90.00
#
_symmetry.space_group_name_H-M   'P 1'
#
loop_
_entity.id
_entity.type
_entity.pdbx_description
1 polymer ?
#
loop_
_entity_poly.entity_id
_entity_poly.type
_entity_poly.pdbx_seq_one_letter_code
_entity_poly.pdbx_strand_id
1 'polypeptide(L)'
;DAFARVSMSIGVNQLMLAMSYYILGYALSQVGAPIPAFCGVVVLMCAAEVVAQIDLTLPVVQQRLVQCLLVLGPGISCLAGWHWSHMHDLALRIAECLAPVAFFAHGIVIALLTMVLRVREQENGAMLPLAFQGVLYLDVFGWVWHKHATPTGDSPEATSGAQHFRPSMPPGAADTWRPRRSTFGRSLRTVQEEPGDIGWYALDYLDEAPGGGKRQAPRAEDGEPDVESGD
;
A
#
# COMPACT_ATOMS: atom_id res chain seq x y z
N ASP A 1 0.13 -5.79 -12.06
CA ASP A 1 -1.29 -5.49 -11.76
C ASP A 1 -1.52 -5.17 -10.28
N ALA A 2 -1.27 -6.11 -9.35
CA ALA A 2 -1.45 -5.87 -7.90
C ALA A 2 -0.82 -4.56 -7.40
N PHE A 3 0.47 -4.32 -7.71
CA PHE A 3 1.16 -3.09 -7.33
C PHE A 3 0.50 -1.82 -7.90
N ALA A 4 -0.04 -1.88 -9.12
CA ALA A 4 -0.75 -0.76 -9.73
C ALA A 4 -2.09 -0.49 -9.00
N ARG A 5 -2.85 -1.53 -8.63
CA ARG A 5 -4.09 -1.38 -7.84
C ARG A 5 -3.80 -0.78 -6.46
N VAL A 6 -2.75 -1.27 -5.78
CA VAL A 6 -2.26 -0.75 -4.50
C VAL A 6 -1.87 0.72 -4.60
N SER A 7 -1.03 1.05 -5.60
CA SER A 7 -0.59 2.42 -5.84
C SER A 7 -1.75 3.34 -6.19
N MET A 8 -2.73 2.86 -6.96
CA MET A 8 -3.91 3.63 -7.33
C MET A 8 -4.78 3.93 -6.11
N SER A 9 -5.05 2.93 -5.26
CA SER A 9 -5.78 3.09 -4.00
C SER A 9 -5.13 4.14 -3.10
N ILE A 10 -3.83 3.99 -2.83
CA ILE A 10 -3.08 4.93 -1.98
C ILE A 10 -3.10 6.32 -2.61
N GLY A 11 -2.86 6.41 -3.91
CA GLY A 11 -2.88 7.67 -4.66
C GLY A 11 -4.22 8.37 -4.60
N VAL A 12 -5.34 7.65 -4.77
CA VAL A 12 -6.70 8.20 -4.66
C VAL A 12 -6.95 8.71 -3.24
N ASN A 13 -6.54 7.97 -2.21
CA ASN A 13 -6.68 8.41 -0.83
C ASN A 13 -5.90 9.71 -0.56
N GLN A 14 -4.65 9.81 -1.03
CA GLN A 14 -3.87 11.05 -0.91
C GLN A 14 -4.47 12.21 -1.73
N LEU A 15 -4.99 11.93 -2.92
CA LEU A 15 -5.66 12.93 -3.76
C LEU A 15 -6.93 13.47 -3.08
N MET A 16 -7.73 12.61 -2.45
CA MET A 16 -8.93 13.03 -1.71
C MET A 16 -8.59 13.92 -0.51
N LEU A 17 -7.51 13.61 0.20
CA LEU A 17 -7.01 14.45 1.29
C LEU A 17 -6.48 15.79 0.76
N ALA A 18 -5.71 15.79 -0.32
CA ALA A 18 -5.23 17.02 -0.96
C ALA A 18 -6.39 17.91 -1.42
N MET A 19 -7.42 17.32 -2.04
CA MET A 19 -8.64 18.05 -2.44
C MET A 19 -9.40 18.60 -1.24
N SER A 20 -9.43 17.89 -0.12
CA SER A 20 -10.02 18.38 1.13
C SER A 20 -9.31 19.65 1.62
N TYR A 21 -7.97 19.64 1.66
CA TYR A 21 -7.20 20.84 2.04
C TYR A 21 -7.37 21.99 1.05
N TYR A 22 -7.43 21.68 -0.25
CA TYR A 22 -7.67 22.70 -1.28
C TYR A 22 -9.04 23.37 -1.12
N ILE A 23 -10.11 22.58 -0.98
CA ILE A 23 -11.48 23.11 -0.78
C ILE A 23 -11.53 23.95 0.49
N LEU A 24 -10.93 23.46 1.58
CA LEU A 24 -10.89 24.17 2.85
C LEU A 24 -10.18 25.53 2.71
N GLY A 25 -8.97 25.55 2.13
CA GLY A 25 -8.22 26.79 1.93
C GLY A 25 -8.92 27.77 0.99
N TYR A 26 -9.41 27.29 -0.16
CA TYR A 26 -10.09 28.12 -1.15
C TYR A 26 -11.41 28.70 -0.61
N ALA A 27 -12.29 27.86 -0.07
CA ALA A 27 -13.61 28.29 0.38
C ALA A 27 -13.55 29.18 1.62
N LEU A 28 -12.60 28.95 2.53
CA LEU A 28 -12.39 29.83 3.67
C LEU A 28 -11.77 31.17 3.29
N SER A 29 -10.74 31.18 2.44
CA SER A 29 -10.00 32.42 2.11
C SER A 29 -10.70 33.29 1.08
N GLN A 30 -11.33 32.71 0.05
CA GLN A 30 -11.89 33.48 -1.07
C GLN A 30 -13.39 33.70 -0.93
N VAL A 31 -14.12 32.68 -0.48
CA VAL A 31 -15.60 32.72 -0.44
C VAL A 31 -16.12 33.16 0.93
N GLY A 32 -15.35 32.96 2.00
CA GLY A 32 -15.78 33.27 3.37
C GLY A 32 -16.95 32.41 3.84
N ALA A 33 -17.14 31.22 3.26
CA ALA A 33 -18.26 30.33 3.56
C ALA A 33 -17.76 29.05 4.27
N PRO A 34 -17.61 29.06 5.60
CA PRO A 34 -16.99 27.95 6.35
C PRO A 34 -17.85 26.69 6.39
N ILE A 35 -19.17 26.83 6.53
CA ILE A 35 -20.09 25.69 6.62
C ILE A 35 -20.03 24.81 5.36
N PRO A 36 -20.21 25.33 4.12
CA PRO A 36 -20.13 24.49 2.94
C PRO A 36 -18.73 23.90 2.72
N ALA A 37 -17.67 24.63 3.11
CA ALA A 37 -16.31 24.10 3.07
C ALA A 37 -16.17 22.84 3.95
N PHE A 38 -16.66 22.90 5.18
CA PHE A 38 -16.62 21.77 6.11
C PHE A 38 -17.46 20.60 5.63
N CYS A 39 -18.65 20.85 5.08
CA CYS A 39 -19.46 19.79 4.45
C CYS A 39 -18.69 19.09 3.32
N GLY A 40 -18.01 19.84 2.45
CA GLY A 40 -17.20 19.27 1.37
C GLY A 40 -16.05 18.40 1.89
N VAL A 41 -15.34 18.86 2.91
CA VAL A 41 -14.26 18.09 3.57
C VAL A 41 -14.81 16.81 4.19
N VAL A 42 -15.92 16.87 4.93
CA VAL A 42 -16.54 15.68 5.54
C VAL A 42 -16.92 14.64 4.49
N VAL A 43 -17.52 15.05 3.37
CA VAL A 43 -17.88 14.13 2.28
C VAL A 43 -16.64 13.45 1.69
N LEU A 44 -15.57 14.21 1.42
CA LEU A 44 -14.32 13.66 0.90
C LEU A 44 -13.64 12.72 1.91
N MET A 45 -13.69 13.04 3.20
CA MET A 45 -13.18 12.18 4.27
C MET A 45 -13.94 10.86 4.33
N CYS A 46 -15.28 10.88 4.32
CA CYS A 46 -16.08 9.67 4.30
C CYS A 46 -15.78 8.81 3.07
N ALA A 47 -15.62 9.43 1.90
CA ALA A 47 -15.26 8.71 0.69
C ALA A 47 -13.85 8.08 0.80
N ALA A 48 -12.87 8.82 1.33
CA ALA A 48 -11.53 8.34 1.58
C ALA A 48 -11.51 7.15 2.57
N GLU A 49 -12.34 7.20 3.63
CA GLU A 49 -12.51 6.08 4.56
C GLU A 49 -13.10 4.85 3.89
N VAL A 50 -14.11 5.01 3.03
CA VAL A 50 -14.72 3.88 2.30
C VAL A 50 -13.70 3.23 1.36
N VAL A 51 -12.94 4.03 0.62
CA VAL A 51 -11.85 3.53 -0.25
C VAL A 51 -10.82 2.78 0.58
N ALA A 52 -10.35 3.37 1.68
CA ALA A 52 -9.40 2.72 2.57
C ALA A 52 -9.94 1.41 3.17
N GLN A 53 -11.23 1.32 3.52
CA GLN A 53 -11.86 0.10 4.03
C GLN A 53 -11.96 -1.01 2.98
N ILE A 54 -12.23 -0.65 1.72
CA ILE A 54 -12.32 -1.61 0.63
C ILE A 54 -10.94 -2.17 0.29
N ASP A 55 -9.92 -1.31 0.29
CA ASP A 55 -8.59 -1.67 -0.18
C ASP A 55 -7.72 -2.34 0.89
N LEU A 56 -7.91 -2.02 2.17
CA LEU A 56 -7.08 -2.49 3.26
C LEU A 56 -7.80 -3.50 4.16
N THR A 57 -7.37 -4.77 4.15
CA THR A 57 -7.67 -5.74 5.22
C THR A 57 -6.58 -5.71 6.26
N LEU A 58 -6.73 -4.80 7.20
CA LEU A 58 -5.91 -4.79 8.41
C LEU A 58 -6.66 -5.42 9.59
N PRO A 59 -5.92 -5.86 10.63
CA PRO A 59 -6.51 -6.12 11.93
C PRO A 59 -7.33 -4.92 12.40
N VAL A 60 -8.49 -5.16 13.01
CA VAL A 60 -9.46 -4.12 13.40
C VAL A 60 -8.79 -2.96 14.15
N VAL A 61 -7.87 -3.26 15.07
CA VAL A 61 -7.16 -2.22 15.85
C VAL A 61 -6.30 -1.32 14.95
N GLN A 62 -5.52 -1.90 14.04
CA GLN A 62 -4.68 -1.13 13.12
C GLN A 62 -5.55 -0.36 12.12
N GLN A 63 -6.63 -0.96 11.64
CA GLN A 63 -7.60 -0.30 10.76
C GLN A 63 -8.25 0.91 11.46
N ARG A 64 -8.67 0.76 12.72
CA ARG A 64 -9.20 1.87 13.52
C ARG A 64 -8.17 2.97 13.73
N LEU A 65 -6.91 2.62 13.98
CA LEU A 65 -5.83 3.58 14.14
C LEU A 65 -5.63 4.39 12.85
N VAL A 66 -5.55 3.72 11.69
CA VAL A 66 -5.43 4.39 10.39
C VAL A 66 -6.63 5.30 10.13
N GLN A 67 -7.86 4.83 10.38
CA GLN A 67 -9.08 5.64 10.23
C GLN A 67 -9.04 6.90 11.12
N CYS A 68 -8.74 6.75 12.40
CA CYS A 68 -8.65 7.87 13.33
C CYS A 68 -7.62 8.90 12.85
N LEU A 69 -6.46 8.45 12.39
CA LEU A 69 -5.40 9.33 11.89
C LEU A 69 -5.77 10.03 10.58
N LEU A 70 -6.45 9.31 9.67
CA LEU A 70 -6.90 9.83 8.38
C LEU A 70 -7.93 10.95 8.58
N VAL A 71 -8.78 10.83 9.61
CA VAL A 71 -9.73 11.87 10.04
C VAL A 71 -9.06 13.03 10.78
N LEU A 72 -8.03 12.73 11.56
CA LEU A 72 -7.39 13.71 12.45
C LEU A 72 -6.79 14.90 11.70
N GLY A 73 -6.08 14.68 10.58
CA GLY A 73 -5.44 15.77 9.82
C GLY A 73 -6.42 16.82 9.28
N PRO A 74 -7.40 16.43 8.45
CA PRO A 74 -8.45 17.32 7.98
C PRO A 74 -9.31 17.89 9.11
N GLY A 75 -9.57 17.11 10.18
CA GLY A 75 -10.31 17.57 11.35
C GLY A 75 -9.62 18.72 12.08
N ILE A 76 -8.32 18.61 12.33
CA ILE A 76 -7.49 19.69 12.91
C ILE A 76 -7.50 20.93 12.00
N SER A 77 -7.50 20.74 10.68
CA SER A 77 -7.54 21.85 9.72
C SER A 77 -8.89 22.56 9.71
N CYS A 78 -9.99 21.83 9.81
CA CYS A 78 -11.32 22.43 9.99
C CYS A 78 -11.40 23.25 11.28
N LEU A 79 -10.81 22.76 12.39
CA LEU A 79 -10.73 23.51 13.64
C LEU A 79 -9.88 24.79 13.49
N ALA A 80 -8.72 24.70 12.82
CA ALA A 80 -7.89 25.86 12.52
C ALA A 80 -8.67 26.91 11.69
N GLY A 81 -9.37 26.46 10.65
CA GLY A 81 -10.20 27.31 9.80
C GLY A 81 -11.40 27.94 10.53
N TRP A 82 -12.01 27.22 11.47
CA TRP A 82 -13.07 27.74 12.32
C TRP A 82 -12.56 28.82 13.28
N HIS A 83 -11.40 28.62 13.89
CA HIS A 83 -10.79 29.64 14.73
C HIS A 83 -10.37 30.87 13.93
N TRP A 84 -9.82 30.66 12.73
CA TRP A 84 -9.45 31.74 11.81
C TRP A 84 -10.64 32.66 11.47
N SER A 85 -11.85 32.10 11.34
CA SER A 85 -13.04 32.90 10.99
C SER A 85 -13.54 33.82 12.13
N HIS A 86 -13.12 33.60 13.38
CA HIS A 86 -13.66 34.33 14.55
C HIS A 86 -12.98 35.67 14.85
N MET A 87 -12.06 36.17 14.01
CA MET A 87 -11.46 37.53 14.08
C MET A 87 -10.87 37.98 15.44
N HIS A 88 -10.63 37.05 16.38
CA HIS A 88 -9.96 37.34 17.65
C HIS A 88 -8.46 37.05 17.56
N ASP A 89 -7.63 37.94 18.11
CA ASP A 89 -6.15 37.81 18.08
C ASP A 89 -5.65 36.46 18.65
N LEU A 90 -6.29 35.97 19.71
CA LEU A 90 -5.96 34.66 20.29
C LEU A 90 -6.33 33.51 19.36
N ALA A 91 -7.46 33.61 18.65
CA ALA A 91 -7.91 32.57 17.71
C ALA A 91 -6.98 32.49 16.49
N LEU A 92 -6.44 33.64 16.05
CA LEU A 92 -5.43 33.69 14.99
C LEU A 92 -4.16 32.93 15.37
N ARG A 93 -3.60 33.20 16.57
CA ARG A 93 -2.40 32.48 17.07
C ARG A 93 -2.64 30.97 17.20
N ILE A 94 -3.84 30.58 17.66
CA ILE A 94 -4.21 29.17 17.74
C ILE A 94 -4.26 28.54 16.33
N ALA A 95 -4.86 29.21 15.35
CA ALA A 95 -4.94 28.73 13.98
C ALA A 95 -3.54 28.60 13.33
N GLU A 96 -2.65 29.57 13.55
CA GLU A 96 -1.25 29.54 13.10
C GLU A 96 -0.47 28.35 13.69
N CYS A 97 -0.73 28.00 14.96
CA CYS A 97 -0.14 26.82 15.60
C CYS A 97 -0.77 25.49 15.14
N LEU A 98 -2.07 25.46 14.86
CA LEU A 98 -2.78 24.25 14.42
C LEU A 98 -2.41 23.84 12.99
N ALA A 99 -2.11 24.80 12.10
CA ALA A 99 -1.75 24.53 10.72
C ALA A 99 -0.55 23.55 10.57
N PRO A 100 0.64 23.79 11.16
CA PRO A 100 1.74 22.84 11.08
C PRO A 100 1.41 21.50 11.75
N VAL A 101 0.64 21.50 12.85
CA VAL A 101 0.21 20.28 13.53
C VAL A 101 -0.63 19.39 12.60
N ALA A 102 -1.52 19.99 11.80
CA ALA A 102 -2.29 19.25 10.81
C ALA A 102 -1.39 18.59 9.73
N PHE A 103 -0.38 19.32 9.23
CA PHE A 103 0.59 18.77 8.28
C PHE A 103 1.43 17.65 8.89
N PHE A 104 1.87 17.79 10.14
CA PHE A 104 2.58 16.71 10.85
C PHE A 104 1.69 15.48 11.04
N ALA A 105 0.43 15.66 11.46
CA ALA A 105 -0.52 14.56 11.59
C ALA A 105 -0.71 13.82 10.27
N HIS A 106 -0.84 14.57 9.16
CA HIS A 106 -0.92 14.00 7.83
C HIS A 106 0.36 13.26 7.40
N GLY A 107 1.53 13.82 7.67
CA GLY A 107 2.82 13.16 7.44
C GLY A 107 2.96 11.86 8.22
N ILE A 108 2.51 11.82 9.48
CA ILE A 108 2.46 10.61 10.31
C ILE A 108 1.54 9.56 9.68
N VAL A 109 0.39 9.96 9.10
CA VAL A 109 -0.49 9.04 8.37
C VAL A 109 0.23 8.40 7.18
N ILE A 110 0.94 9.20 6.38
CA ILE A 110 1.70 8.70 5.22
C ILE A 110 2.83 7.76 5.70
N ALA A 111 3.55 8.12 6.76
CA ALA A 111 4.59 7.29 7.35
C ALA A 111 4.01 5.96 7.88
N LEU A 112 2.85 5.99 8.53
CA LEU A 112 2.20 4.77 9.01
C LEU A 112 1.64 3.92 7.89
N LEU A 113 1.04 4.52 6.85
CA LEU A 113 0.62 3.78 5.67
C LEU A 113 1.81 3.08 5.01
N THR A 114 2.92 3.78 4.81
CA THR A 114 4.15 3.18 4.25
C THR A 114 4.74 2.10 5.15
N MET A 115 4.75 2.28 6.47
CA MET A 115 5.18 1.24 7.42
C MET A 115 4.26 0.02 7.42
N VAL A 116 2.94 0.23 7.39
CA VAL A 116 1.93 -0.84 7.39
C VAL A 116 2.00 -1.66 6.12
N LEU A 117 2.27 -1.02 4.98
CA LEU A 117 2.38 -1.70 3.69
C LEU A 117 3.46 -2.79 3.68
N ARG A 118 4.43 -2.74 4.62
CA ARG A 118 5.50 -3.73 4.86
C ARG A 118 5.86 -4.46 3.58
N VAL A 119 6.44 -3.71 2.63
CA VAL A 119 6.98 -4.30 1.41
C VAL A 119 8.07 -5.27 1.86
N ARG A 120 7.78 -6.56 1.74
CA ARG A 120 8.75 -7.62 2.01
C ARG A 120 9.14 -8.26 0.69
N GLU A 121 10.42 -8.53 0.55
CA GLU A 121 10.94 -9.46 -0.45
C GLU A 121 10.50 -10.87 -0.04
N GLN A 122 9.88 -11.58 -0.96
CA GLN A 122 9.68 -13.02 -0.84
C GLN A 122 10.93 -13.77 -1.31
N GLU A 123 11.04 -15.05 -0.95
CA GLU A 123 12.15 -15.95 -1.33
C GLU A 123 12.40 -16.01 -2.84
N ASN A 124 11.39 -15.72 -3.66
CA ASN A 124 11.49 -15.65 -5.12
C ASN A 124 12.01 -14.30 -5.65
N GLY A 125 12.49 -13.40 -4.78
CA GLY A 125 12.92 -12.03 -5.12
C GLY A 125 11.77 -11.06 -5.44
N ALA A 126 10.52 -11.48 -5.25
CA ALA A 126 9.35 -10.64 -5.53
C ALA A 126 9.04 -9.73 -4.32
N MET A 127 8.99 -8.41 -4.52
CA MET A 127 8.56 -7.45 -3.51
C MET A 127 7.04 -7.33 -3.50
N LEU A 128 6.41 -7.71 -2.39
CA LEU A 128 4.95 -7.81 -2.29
C LEU A 128 4.41 -7.06 -1.06
N PRO A 129 3.41 -6.18 -1.22
CA PRO A 129 2.76 -5.53 -0.10
C PRO A 129 1.81 -6.54 0.56
N LEU A 130 2.18 -7.03 1.76
CA LEU A 130 1.45 -8.09 2.45
C LEU A 130 0.16 -7.62 3.15
N ALA A 131 -0.08 -6.30 3.18
CA ALA A 131 -1.21 -5.71 3.89
C ALA A 131 -2.54 -5.70 3.12
N PHE A 132 -2.56 -6.17 1.86
CA PHE A 132 -3.76 -6.14 1.02
C PHE A 132 -4.62 -7.39 1.14
N GLN A 133 -5.91 -7.25 0.79
CA GLN A 133 -6.86 -8.36 0.75
C GLN A 133 -6.27 -9.54 -0.05
N GLY A 134 -6.20 -10.71 0.59
CA GLY A 134 -5.78 -11.95 -0.05
C GLY A 134 -6.64 -12.33 -1.27
N VAL A 135 -7.86 -11.80 -1.38
CA VAL A 135 -8.73 -11.93 -2.55
C VAL A 135 -8.13 -11.24 -3.79
N LEU A 136 -7.57 -10.04 -3.63
CA LEU A 136 -6.84 -9.36 -4.71
C LEU A 136 -5.54 -10.09 -5.05
N TYR A 137 -4.95 -10.72 -4.04
CA TYR A 137 -3.70 -11.46 -4.17
C TYR A 137 -3.88 -12.74 -5.01
N LEU A 138 -4.98 -13.47 -4.81
CA LEU A 138 -5.31 -14.67 -5.57
C LEU A 138 -5.65 -14.36 -7.04
N ASP A 139 -6.25 -13.20 -7.32
CA ASP A 139 -6.53 -12.78 -8.70
C ASP A 139 -5.23 -12.56 -9.50
N VAL A 140 -4.22 -11.94 -8.88
CA VAL A 140 -2.96 -11.59 -9.56
C VAL A 140 -1.92 -12.71 -9.52
N PHE A 141 -1.90 -13.54 -8.48
CA PHE A 141 -0.91 -14.60 -8.29
C PHE A 141 -1.49 -16.02 -8.38
N GLY A 142 -2.75 -16.19 -8.78
CA GLY A 142 -3.39 -17.50 -8.92
C GLY A 142 -2.63 -18.46 -9.85
N TRP A 143 -1.86 -17.94 -10.80
CA TRP A 143 -1.01 -18.70 -11.72
C TRP A 143 0.23 -19.33 -11.05
N VAL A 144 0.69 -18.82 -9.90
CA VAL A 144 1.91 -19.31 -9.22
C VAL A 144 1.66 -20.68 -8.58
N TRP A 145 0.44 -20.99 -8.15
CA TRP A 145 0.12 -22.25 -7.49
C TRP A 145 0.11 -23.47 -8.42
N HIS A 146 0.24 -23.31 -9.74
CA HIS A 146 0.12 -24.43 -10.70
C HIS A 146 1.40 -25.24 -10.94
N LYS A 147 2.51 -24.98 -10.24
CA LYS A 147 3.80 -25.61 -10.59
C LYS A 147 4.21 -26.89 -9.85
N HIS A 148 3.41 -27.45 -8.95
CA HIS A 148 3.77 -28.72 -8.28
C HIS A 148 2.73 -29.83 -8.40
N ALA A 149 1.99 -29.89 -9.51
CA ALA A 149 1.54 -31.19 -10.00
C ALA A 149 2.77 -31.88 -10.59
N THR A 150 3.65 -32.40 -9.74
CA THR A 150 4.64 -33.41 -10.13
C THR A 150 3.84 -34.48 -10.87
N PRO A 151 4.09 -34.72 -12.16
CA PRO A 151 3.50 -35.84 -12.84
C PRO A 151 4.00 -37.07 -12.08
N THR A 152 3.12 -37.68 -11.29
CA THR A 152 3.37 -38.98 -10.69
C THR A 152 3.50 -39.94 -11.86
N GLY A 153 4.73 -40.07 -12.33
CA GLY A 153 5.11 -40.93 -13.43
C GLY A 153 5.02 -42.35 -12.96
N ASP A 154 3.81 -42.92 -13.02
CA ASP A 154 3.54 -44.35 -12.98
C ASP A 154 2.35 -44.64 -13.91
N SER A 155 2.55 -44.47 -15.21
CA SER A 155 1.82 -45.23 -16.23
C SER A 155 2.57 -45.19 -17.56
N PRO A 156 3.43 -46.19 -17.82
CA PRO A 156 3.89 -46.47 -19.16
C PRO A 156 2.80 -47.27 -19.87
N GLU A 157 1.84 -46.61 -20.51
CA GLU A 157 1.12 -47.28 -21.59
C GLU A 157 0.73 -46.31 -22.71
N ALA A 158 1.40 -46.51 -23.82
CA ALA A 158 1.22 -45.80 -25.07
C ALA A 158 -0.20 -45.99 -25.59
N THR A 159 -0.91 -44.91 -25.91
CA THR A 159 -1.81 -44.90 -27.06
C THR A 159 -1.90 -43.50 -27.65
N SER A 160 -1.27 -43.37 -28.81
CA SER A 160 -1.40 -42.25 -29.74
C SER A 160 -2.86 -42.11 -30.20
N GLY A 161 -3.52 -41.04 -29.75
CA GLY A 161 -4.86 -40.69 -30.23
C GLY A 161 -5.16 -39.23 -29.91
N ALA A 162 -4.96 -38.36 -30.90
CA ALA A 162 -5.35 -36.96 -30.84
C ALA A 162 -6.85 -36.85 -30.52
N GLN A 163 -7.19 -36.51 -29.28
CA GLN A 163 -8.55 -36.15 -28.91
C GLN A 163 -8.59 -34.77 -28.26
N HIS A 164 -9.30 -33.92 -28.97
CA HIS A 164 -9.75 -32.59 -28.65
C HIS A 164 -10.41 -32.58 -27.25
N PHE A 165 -9.68 -32.10 -26.24
CA PHE A 165 -10.19 -32.01 -24.88
C PHE A 165 -11.22 -30.88 -24.78
N ARG A 166 -12.49 -31.21 -24.98
CA ARG A 166 -13.61 -30.42 -24.47
C ARG A 166 -13.86 -30.86 -23.03
N PRO A 167 -13.76 -29.97 -22.03
CA PRO A 167 -14.18 -30.31 -20.68
C PRO A 167 -15.71 -30.50 -20.70
N SER A 168 -16.15 -31.76 -20.75
CA SER A 168 -17.54 -32.11 -20.48
C SER A 168 -17.78 -31.91 -18.99
N MET A 169 -18.55 -30.89 -18.64
CA MET A 169 -19.12 -30.81 -17.30
C MET A 169 -20.02 -32.04 -17.07
N PRO A 170 -19.88 -32.73 -15.94
CA PRO A 170 -20.78 -33.84 -15.61
C PRO A 170 -22.23 -33.31 -15.52
N PRO A 171 -23.20 -33.96 -16.19
CA PRO A 171 -24.60 -33.60 -16.08
C PRO A 171 -25.06 -33.93 -14.66
N GLY A 172 -25.28 -32.88 -13.85
CA GLY A 172 -25.72 -33.00 -12.45
C GLY A 172 -24.97 -32.11 -11.44
N ALA A 173 -23.89 -31.43 -11.84
CA ALA A 173 -23.11 -30.57 -10.93
C ALA A 173 -23.60 -29.11 -10.85
N ALA A 174 -24.70 -28.75 -11.51
CA ALA A 174 -25.25 -27.38 -11.50
C ALA A 174 -25.94 -27.00 -10.17
N ASP A 175 -26.36 -27.97 -9.35
CA ASP A 175 -27.26 -27.71 -8.21
C ASP A 175 -26.58 -27.60 -6.84
N THR A 176 -25.26 -27.79 -6.74
CA THR A 176 -24.56 -27.77 -5.44
C THR A 176 -23.50 -26.70 -5.29
N TRP A 177 -23.41 -25.74 -6.21
CA TRP A 177 -22.64 -24.52 -5.97
C TRP A 177 -23.40 -23.63 -4.96
N ARG A 178 -23.38 -24.04 -3.69
CA ARG A 178 -23.70 -23.16 -2.58
C ARG A 178 -22.45 -22.31 -2.33
N PRO A 179 -22.52 -20.97 -2.41
CA PRO A 179 -21.44 -20.13 -1.95
C PRO A 179 -21.16 -20.53 -0.50
N ARG A 180 -19.99 -21.13 -0.27
CA ARG A 180 -19.52 -21.48 1.06
C ARG A 180 -19.38 -20.14 1.78
N ARG A 181 -20.40 -19.75 2.57
CA ARG A 181 -20.31 -18.60 3.48
C ARG A 181 -19.05 -18.85 4.28
N SER A 182 -18.00 -18.10 3.95
CA SER A 182 -16.79 -18.09 4.77
C SER A 182 -17.25 -17.58 6.12
N THR A 183 -17.32 -18.47 7.09
CA THR A 183 -17.33 -18.12 8.50
C THR A 183 -15.96 -17.49 8.80
N PHE A 184 -15.77 -16.28 8.30
CA PHE A 184 -14.67 -15.37 8.59
C PHE A 184 -14.93 -14.81 10.00
N GLY A 185 -14.81 -15.72 10.96
CA GLY A 185 -15.12 -15.53 12.37
C GLY A 185 -14.42 -16.60 13.20
N ARG A 186 -13.25 -17.07 12.73
CA ARG A 186 -12.48 -18.12 13.40
C ARG A 186 -11.11 -17.60 13.78
N SER A 187 -11.04 -17.19 15.04
CA SER A 187 -9.85 -17.17 15.88
C SER A 187 -8.66 -16.40 15.31
N LEU A 188 -8.50 -15.15 15.77
CA LEU A 188 -7.18 -14.57 16.02
C LEU A 188 -6.45 -15.49 17.01
N ARG A 189 -5.95 -16.63 16.54
CA ARG A 189 -4.77 -17.23 17.16
C ARG A 189 -3.69 -16.19 16.95
N THR A 190 -3.33 -15.52 18.04
CA THR A 190 -1.98 -15.02 18.24
C THR A 190 -1.03 -16.04 17.64
N VAL A 191 -0.46 -15.70 16.48
CA VAL A 191 0.75 -16.35 16.01
C VAL A 191 1.74 -16.03 17.11
N GLN A 192 1.89 -16.99 18.02
CA GLN A 192 2.97 -17.02 18.97
C GLN A 192 4.21 -17.11 18.09
N GLU A 193 4.83 -15.95 17.86
CA GLU A 193 6.12 -15.84 17.20
C GLU A 193 7.07 -16.71 18.03
N GLU A 194 7.35 -17.92 17.53
CA GLU A 194 8.43 -18.76 18.02
C GLU A 194 9.72 -17.94 17.90
N PRO A 195 10.40 -17.63 19.02
CA PRO A 195 11.67 -16.94 18.97
C PRO A 195 12.74 -17.96 18.59
N GLY A 196 13.21 -17.96 17.34
CA GLY A 196 14.53 -18.57 17.09
C GLY A 196 14.82 -19.24 15.75
N ASP A 197 14.09 -19.03 14.67
CA ASP A 197 14.60 -19.37 13.34
C ASP A 197 14.85 -18.10 12.53
N ILE A 198 16.03 -17.52 12.78
CA ILE A 198 16.70 -16.67 11.81
C ILE A 198 16.91 -17.56 10.59
N GLY A 199 16.11 -17.35 9.56
CA GLY A 199 16.11 -18.16 8.36
C GLY A 199 17.53 -18.35 7.83
N TRP A 200 17.92 -19.62 7.68
CA TRP A 200 19.21 -20.08 7.14
C TRP A 200 19.59 -19.45 5.79
N TYR A 201 18.64 -18.83 5.09
CA TYR A 201 18.86 -18.13 3.82
C TYR A 201 19.60 -16.78 3.93
N ALA A 202 19.81 -16.22 5.13
CA ALA A 202 20.67 -15.04 5.30
C ALA A 202 22.17 -15.37 5.16
N LEU A 203 22.55 -16.65 5.28
CA LEU A 203 23.95 -17.09 5.16
C LEU A 203 24.39 -17.31 3.71
N ASP A 204 23.48 -17.69 2.80
CA ASP A 204 23.83 -17.88 1.38
C ASP A 204 24.19 -16.56 0.68
N TYR A 205 23.68 -15.41 1.16
CA TYR A 205 24.09 -14.09 0.67
C TYR A 205 25.43 -13.60 1.24
N LEU A 206 25.98 -14.28 2.25
CA LEU A 206 27.32 -13.98 2.77
C LEU A 206 28.42 -14.84 2.12
N ASP A 207 28.07 -15.98 1.52
CA ASP A 207 29.03 -16.87 0.85
C ASP A 207 29.23 -16.59 -0.64
N GLU A 208 28.33 -15.84 -1.29
CA GLU A 208 28.57 -15.30 -2.63
C GLU A 208 29.23 -13.92 -2.59
N ALA A 209 30.48 -13.86 -2.12
CA ALA A 209 31.41 -12.83 -2.57
C ALA A 209 32.16 -13.38 -3.80
N PRO A 210 31.70 -13.11 -5.03
CA PRO A 210 32.34 -13.65 -6.22
C PRO A 210 33.61 -12.87 -6.46
N GLY A 211 34.73 -13.48 -6.09
CA GLY A 211 36.04 -13.12 -6.63
C GLY A 211 36.61 -11.80 -6.14
N GLY A 212 37.73 -11.90 -5.44
CA GLY A 212 38.74 -10.85 -5.41
C GLY A 212 39.24 -10.54 -6.82
N GLY A 213 38.45 -9.79 -7.58
CA GLY A 213 38.88 -9.09 -8.78
C GLY A 213 39.88 -8.02 -8.34
N LYS A 214 41.15 -8.24 -8.68
CA LYS A 214 42.21 -7.23 -8.53
C LYS A 214 41.69 -5.91 -9.11
N ARG A 215 41.45 -4.91 -8.25
CA ARG A 215 41.25 -3.52 -8.67
C ARG A 215 42.48 -3.12 -9.47
N GLN A 216 42.35 -3.08 -10.80
CA GLN A 216 43.26 -2.28 -11.61
C GLN A 216 43.04 -0.83 -11.20
N ALA A 217 44.10 -0.22 -10.70
CA ALA A 217 44.10 1.20 -10.36
C ALA A 217 43.72 2.01 -11.60
N PRO A 218 42.89 3.05 -11.45
CA PRO A 218 42.60 3.96 -12.54
C PRO A 218 43.92 4.58 -13.02
N ARG A 219 44.21 4.40 -14.30
CA ARG A 219 45.30 5.07 -15.01
C ARG A 219 44.97 6.56 -15.00
N ALA A 220 45.83 7.36 -14.39
CA ALA A 220 45.77 8.81 -14.46
C ALA A 220 45.80 9.20 -15.95
N GLU A 221 44.69 9.72 -16.45
CA GLU A 221 44.67 10.46 -17.70
C GLU A 221 45.10 11.88 -17.34
N ASP A 222 46.28 12.24 -17.81
CA ASP A 222 46.85 13.57 -17.76
C ASP A 222 45.98 14.49 -18.63
N GLY A 223 45.02 15.16 -17.99
CA GLY A 223 44.21 16.22 -18.58
C GLY A 223 44.96 17.54 -18.50
N GLU A 224 45.54 17.94 -19.63
CA GLU A 224 46.12 19.26 -19.90
C GLU A 224 45.06 20.37 -19.73
N PRO A 225 45.33 21.46 -18.98
CA PRO A 225 44.42 22.58 -18.90
C PRO A 225 44.59 23.50 -20.11
N ASP A 226 43.61 23.49 -21.01
CA ASP A 226 43.48 24.51 -22.05
C ASP A 226 43.13 25.86 -21.41
N VAL A 227 44.10 26.77 -21.50
CA VAL A 227 43.98 28.18 -21.16
C VAL A 227 43.20 28.86 -22.28
N GLU A 228 41.89 29.05 -22.09
CA GLU A 228 41.10 29.91 -22.97
C GLU A 228 41.05 31.33 -22.38
N SER A 229 41.98 32.16 -22.85
CA SER A 229 41.97 33.61 -22.73
C SER A 229 40.99 34.21 -23.74
N GLY A 230 40.00 34.96 -23.28
CA GLY A 230 39.08 35.71 -24.14
C GLY A 230 38.45 36.89 -23.41
N ASP A 231 39.04 38.06 -23.68
CA ASP A 231 38.58 39.47 -23.67
C ASP A 231 37.21 39.86 -23.04
#